data_AF-A0A8J5JM78-F1
#
_entry.id   AF-A0A8J5JM78-F1
#
_cell.length_a   1.000
_cell.length_b   1.000
_cell.length_c   1.000
_cell.angle_alpha   90.00
_cell.angle_beta   90.00
_cell.angle_gamma   90.00
#
_symmetry.space_group_name_H-M   'P 1'
#
loop_
_entity.id
_entity.type
_entity.pdbx_description
1 polymer ?
#
loop_
_entity_poly.entity_id
_entity_poly.type
_entity_poly.pdbx_seq_one_letter_code
_entity_poly.pdbx_strand_id
1 'polypeptide(L)' 'MKEVKESEVFSVIADKTKDLKMKEQLSLKLRYYYNGAIHESFLDFQQATLLDAKELLGNFIHCLISVLIVIWSWKKQTG' A
#
# COMPACT_ATOMS: atom_id res chain seq x y z
N MET A 1 11.65 5.10 -2.26
CA MET A 1 11.10 5.90 -1.14
C MET A 1 11.48 7.38 -1.14
N LYS A 2 12.65 7.80 -1.67
CA LYS A 2 13.01 9.24 -1.72
C LYS A 2 12.00 10.06 -2.53
N GLU A 3 11.60 9.55 -3.69
CA GLU A 3 10.63 10.16 -4.60
C GLU A 3 9.24 10.30 -3.96
N VAL A 4 8.77 9.26 -3.25
CA VAL A 4 7.53 9.31 -2.44
C VAL A 4 7.57 10.39 -1.37
N LYS A 5 8.74 10.66 -0.77
CA LYS A 5 8.88 11.72 0.24
C LYS A 5 8.77 13.10 -0.36
N GLU A 6 9.22 13.26 -1.60
CA GLU A 6 9.15 14.52 -2.35
C GLU A 6 7.79 14.67 -3.07
N SER A 7 7.04 13.58 -3.25
CA SER A 7 5.65 13.64 -3.71
C SER A 7 4.76 14.15 -2.57
N GLU A 8 4.25 15.37 -2.70
CA GLU A 8 3.32 15.95 -1.73
C GLU A 8 1.98 15.18 -1.64
N VAL A 9 1.69 14.36 -2.66
CA VAL A 9 0.46 13.57 -2.78
C VAL A 9 0.76 12.12 -3.18
N PHE A 10 0.06 11.19 -2.55
CA PHE A 10 0.10 9.76 -2.85
C PHE A 10 -1.25 9.10 -2.56
N SER A 11 -1.45 7.90 -3.11
CA SER A 11 -2.57 7.00 -2.81
C SER A 11 -2.08 5.57 -2.63
N VAL A 12 -2.79 4.80 -1.80
CA VAL A 12 -2.59 3.36 -1.67
C VAL A 12 -3.74 2.66 -2.38
N ILE A 13 -3.40 1.74 -3.29
CA ILE A 13 -4.35 0.95 -4.06
C ILE A 13 -4.30 -0.47 -3.55
N ALA A 14 -5.47 -1.04 -3.26
CA ALA A 14 -5.64 -2.44 -2.93
C ALA A 14 -6.49 -3.12 -4.00
N ASP A 15 -5.88 -4.08 -4.70
CA ASP A 15 -6.56 -4.88 -5.72
C ASP A 15 -6.76 -6.30 -5.20
N LYS A 16 -8.01 -6.78 -5.20
CA LYS A 16 -8.30 -8.21 -5.01
C LYS A 16 -8.04 -8.94 -6.33
N THR A 17 -7.19 -9.95 -6.30
CA THR A 17 -6.83 -10.76 -7.47
C THR A 17 -6.66 -12.23 -7.07
N LYS A 18 -6.39 -13.10 -8.04
CA LYS A 18 -6.12 -14.53 -7.81
C LYS A 18 -4.74 -14.90 -8.30
N ASP A 19 -4.10 -15.83 -7.61
CA ASP A 19 -2.86 -16.44 -8.10
C ASP A 19 -3.14 -17.48 -9.21
N LEU A 20 -2.09 -18.03 -9.81
CA LEU A 20 -2.23 -19.07 -10.84
C LEU A 20 -2.91 -20.36 -10.33
N LYS A 21 -3.02 -20.53 -9.00
CA LYS A 21 -3.68 -21.66 -8.34
C LYS A 21 -5.12 -21.28 -7.90
N MET A 22 -5.66 -20.17 -8.39
CA MET A 22 -7.00 -19.66 -8.09
C MET A 22 -7.22 -19.27 -6.62
N LYS A 23 -6.14 -19.06 -5.85
CA LYS A 23 -6.24 -18.58 -4.47
C LYS A 23 -6.39 -17.07 -4.48
N GLU A 24 -7.36 -16.58 -3.71
CA GLU A 24 -7.58 -15.15 -3.53
C GLU A 24 -6.34 -14.50 -2.88
N GLN A 25 -6.00 -13.30 -3.34
CA GLN A 25 -4.90 -12.51 -2.82
C GLN A 25 -5.23 -11.02 -2.93
N LEU A 26 -4.67 -10.22 -2.02
CA LEU A 26 -4.72 -8.77 -2.04
C LEU A 26 -3.36 -8.25 -2.48
N SER A 27 -3.32 -7.50 -3.57
CA SER A 27 -2.12 -6.77 -3.99
C SER A 27 -2.19 -5.34 -3.49
N LEU A 28 -1.11 -4.85 -2.92
CA LEU A 28 -0.98 -3.47 -2.46
C LEU A 28 0.02 -2.72 -3.32
N LYS A 29 -0.39 -1.54 -3.79
CA LYS A 29 0.45 -0.65 -4.59
C LYS A 29 0.39 0.76 -4.00
N LEU A 30 1.53 1.42 -4.01
CA LEU A 30 1.64 2.84 -3.74
C LEU A 30 1.67 3.58 -5.08
N ARG A 31 0.77 4.55 -5.26
CA ARG A 31 0.79 5.46 -6.41
C ARG A 31 1.10 6.87 -5.92
N TYR A 32 2.00 7.58 -6.59
CA TYR A 32 2.41 8.93 -6.18
C TYR A 32 2.82 9.77 -7.39
N TYR A 33 2.76 11.09 -7.24
CA TYR A 33 3.14 12.02 -8.30
C TYR A 33 4.52 12.62 -8.02
N TYR A 34 5.47 12.42 -8.93
CA TYR A 34 6.83 12.90 -8.77
C TYR A 34 7.44 13.30 -10.12
N ASN A 35 8.07 14.47 -10.16
CA ASN A 35 8.75 15.02 -11.35
C ASN A 35 7.92 14.96 -12.64
N GLY A 36 6.66 15.42 -12.59
CA GLY A 36 5.83 15.50 -13.79
C GLY A 36 5.13 14.19 -14.18
N ALA A 37 5.35 13.11 -13.43
CA ALA A 37 4.86 11.78 -13.77
C ALA A 37 4.17 11.08 -12.59
N ILE A 38 3.24 10.19 -12.93
CA ILE A 38 2.63 9.27 -11.98
C ILE A 38 3.53 8.03 -11.90
N HIS A 39 3.94 7.69 -10.68
CA HIS A 39 4.72 6.51 -10.37
C HIS A 39 3.89 5.52 -9.59
N GLU A 40 4.18 4.23 -9.81
CA GLU A 40 3.55 3.14 -9.08
C GLU A 40 4.64 2.23 -8.53
N SER A 41 4.53 1.86 -7.26
CA SER A 41 5.45 0.97 -6.58
C SER A 41 4.67 -0.15 -5.90
N PHE A 42 5.01 -1.39 -6.25
CA PHE A 42 4.44 -2.56 -5.60
C PHE A 42 4.92 -2.63 -4.15
N LEU A 43 4.00 -2.87 -3.21
CA LEU A 43 4.30 -2.98 -1.79
C LEU A 43 4.31 -4.43 -1.33
N ASP A 44 3.19 -5.15 -1.49
CA ASP A 44 3.05 -6.51 -0.97
C ASP A 44 1.89 -7.30 -1.61
N PHE A 45 1.97 -8.63 -1.48
CA PHE A 45 0.88 -9.57 -1.76
C PHE A 45 0.52 -10.32 -0.49
N GLN A 46 -0.75 -10.23 -0.10
CA GLN A 46 -1.27 -11.01 1.01
C GLN A 46 -2.24 -12.06 0.50
N GLN A 47 -2.01 -13.31 0.87
CA GLN A 47 -2.97 -14.37 0.59
C GLN A 47 -4.26 -14.07 1.37
N ALA A 48 -5.37 -13.97 0.64
CA ALA A 48 -6.67 -13.84 1.23
C ALA A 48 -7.22 -15.26 1.42
N THR A 49 -7.10 -15.81 2.62
CA THR A 49 -7.84 -17.01 2.97
C THR A 49 -9.34 -16.70 2.91
N LEU A 50 -10.10 -17.63 2.32
CA LEU A 50 -11.42 -17.44 1.72
C LEU A 50 -12.55 -16.88 2.64
N LEU A 51 -12.27 -16.54 3.90
CA LEU A 51 -13.29 -16.59 4.95
C LEU A 51 -13.44 -15.37 5.86
N ASP A 52 -12.65 -14.30 5.74
CA ASP A 52 -13.02 -13.11 6.48
C ASP A 52 -12.63 -11.81 5.79
N ALA A 53 -13.63 -11.13 5.22
CA ALA A 53 -13.51 -9.74 4.81
C ALA A 53 -12.98 -8.86 5.96
N LYS A 54 -13.20 -9.28 7.22
CA LYS A 54 -12.67 -8.63 8.41
C LYS A 54 -11.17 -8.84 8.60
N GLU A 55 -10.62 -10.02 8.31
CA GLU A 55 -9.15 -10.23 8.29
C GLU A 55 -8.52 -9.45 7.14
N LEU A 56 -9.15 -9.45 5.97
CA LEU A 56 -8.67 -8.68 4.82
C LEU A 56 -8.63 -7.18 5.12
N LEU A 57 -9.72 -6.65 5.72
CA LEU A 57 -9.81 -5.27 6.15
C LEU A 57 -8.81 -4.97 7.27
N GLY A 58 -8.63 -5.90 8.22
CA GLY A 58 -7.66 -5.79 9.30
C GLY A 58 -6.24 -5.71 8.79
N ASN A 59 -5.87 -6.58 7.83
CA ASN A 59 -4.54 -6.57 7.23
C ASN A 59 -4.33 -5.35 6.33
N PHE A 60 -5.35 -4.92 5.59
CA PHE A 60 -5.33 -3.69 4.80
C PHE A 60 -5.13 -2.46 5.69
N ILE A 61 -5.90 -2.35 6.78
CA ILE A 61 -5.76 -1.29 7.79
C ILE A 61 -4.38 -1.35 8.43
N HIS A 62 -3.89 -2.53 8.80
CA HIS A 62 -2.56 -2.70 9.40
C HIS A 62 -1.44 -2.26 8.45
N CYS A 63 -1.55 -2.61 7.17
CA CYS A 63 -0.58 -2.19 6.15
C CYS A 63 -0.66 -0.69 5.89
N LEU A 64 -1.88 -0.13 5.77
CA LEU A 64 -2.12 1.32 5.67
C LEU A 64 -1.55 2.07 6.87
N ILE A 65 -1.82 1.61 8.10
CA ILE A 65 -1.30 2.21 9.32
C ILE A 65 0.22 2.13 9.32
N SER A 66 0.81 1.00 8.93
CA SER A 66 2.26 0.85 8.84
C SER A 66 2.87 1.83 7.83
N VAL A 67 2.27 1.98 6.64
CA VAL A 67 2.69 2.97 5.63
C VAL A 67 2.50 4.40 6.17
N LEU A 68 1.37 4.70 6.80
CA LEU A 68 1.08 6.02 7.35
C LEU A 68 1.99 6.38 8.52
N ILE A 69 2.32 5.44 9.42
CA ILE A 69 3.31 5.63 10.50
C ILE A 69 4.69 5.89 9.89
N VAL A 70 5.09 5.10 8.89
CA VAL A 70 6.33 5.30 8.11
C VAL A 70 6.28 6.59 7.26
N ILE A 71 5.17 7.29 7.17
CA ILE A 71 5.14 8.63 6.55
C ILE A 71 5.11 9.71 7.64
N TRP A 72 4.33 9.50 8.69
CA TRP A 72 4.17 10.40 9.83
C TRP A 72 5.42 10.55 10.68
N SER A 73 6.06 9.45 11.07
CA SER A 73 7.32 9.45 11.82
C SER A 73 8.40 10.23 11.08
N TRP A 74 8.32 10.32 9.76
CA TRP A 74 9.28 11.01 8.93
C TRP A 74 8.98 12.49 8.77
N LYS A 75 7.70 12.88 8.61
CA LYS A 75 7.31 14.30 8.65
C LYS A 75 7.76 14.99 9.95
N LYS A 76 7.81 14.26 11.06
CA LYS A 76 8.30 14.75 12.36
C LYS A 76 9.83 14.93 12.43
N GLN A 77 10.61 14.26 11.58
CA GLN A 77 12.08 14.36 11.56
C GLN A 77 12.61 15.44 10.61
N THR A 78 11.79 15.90 9.66
CA THR A 78 12.17 16.86 8.62
C THR A 78 11.56 18.26 8.82
N GLY A 79 10.91 18.52 9.96
CA GLY A 79 10.45 19.83 10.40
C GLY A 79 11.06 20.19 11.75
#